data_AF-A0A957N9X1-F1
#
_entry.id   AF-A0A957N9X1-F1
#
_cell.length_a   1.000
_cell.length_b   1.000
_cell.length_c   1.000
_cell.angle_alpha   90.00
_cell.angle_beta   90.00
_cell.angle_gamma   90.00
#
_symmetry.space_group_name_H-M   'P 1'
#
loop_
_entity.id
_entity.type
_entity.pdbx_description
1 polymer ?
#
loop_
_entity_poly.entity_id
_entity_poly.type
_entity_poly.pdbx_seq_one_letter_code
_entity_poly.pdbx_strand_id
1 'polypeptide(L)'
;VGALAPWAAAASGLRAGTPLVAGAGDQVAGFLGAGLVAEGDCIDVAGTFPVFAGCTDHFVVDTAFGALQSLAGPLGDDHWYVMMYISGGGLTHRWFAREFARDLMEQHGDDWGTVFAALDAEAAAVAPGSDGLLFFPDLGGRSSPSVPHVRGGWLGATWSHTRAHFYRALLESMAYDYAGGLASIRHHAPGGVSGDVTVIGGGARSPLWNQIKADVLGLRYHVLANADRATLGSAIMAGHGVGIFPDMAATAQTMRHVTGTTLPDPARHGRYQPMAATYRDAYGHLDGVFRQLAGVRANRAVAG
;
A
#
# COMPACT_ATOMS: atom_id res chain seq x y z
N VAL A 1 19.81 22.46 8.52
CA VAL A 1 20.85 22.41 7.45
C VAL A 1 21.16 23.86 7.05
N GLY A 2 22.22 24.13 6.28
CA GLY A 2 22.77 25.50 6.05
C GLY A 2 21.83 26.47 5.32
N ALA A 3 22.36 27.32 4.44
CA ALA A 3 21.58 28.32 3.73
C ALA A 3 21.74 28.18 2.21
N LEU A 4 20.68 28.53 1.47
CA LEU A 4 20.66 28.48 0.01
C LEU A 4 21.74 29.39 -0.58
N ALA A 5 22.68 28.80 -1.31
CA ALA A 5 23.78 29.52 -1.93
C ALA A 5 23.29 30.48 -3.05
N PRO A 6 24.00 31.59 -3.34
CA PRO A 6 23.58 32.55 -4.37
C PRO A 6 23.36 31.95 -5.76
N TRP A 7 24.20 31.00 -6.17
CA TRP A 7 24.07 30.34 -7.47
C TRP A 7 22.78 29.50 -7.57
N ALA A 8 22.40 28.83 -6.48
CA ALA A 8 21.19 28.01 -6.41
C ALA A 8 19.94 28.89 -6.32
N ALA A 9 20.02 30.01 -5.61
CA ALA A 9 19.00 31.05 -5.58
C ALA A 9 18.71 31.60 -6.98
N ALA A 10 19.74 31.93 -7.76
CA ALA A 10 19.60 32.40 -9.14
C ALA A 10 18.93 31.35 -10.06
N ALA A 11 19.25 30.07 -9.88
CA ALA A 11 18.68 28.99 -10.68
C ALA A 11 17.23 28.62 -10.31
N SER A 12 16.84 28.78 -9.04
CA SER A 12 15.52 28.38 -8.53
C SER A 12 14.51 29.52 -8.43
N GLY A 13 14.96 30.77 -8.49
CA GLY A 13 14.12 31.94 -8.24
C GLY A 13 13.83 32.21 -6.75
N LEU A 14 14.46 31.46 -5.85
CA LEU A 14 14.33 31.64 -4.40
C LEU A 14 15.36 32.65 -3.85
N ARG A 15 15.14 33.14 -2.64
CA ARG A 15 16.03 34.12 -1.99
C ARG A 15 17.33 33.45 -1.51
N ALA A 16 18.48 34.01 -1.85
CA ALA A 16 19.76 33.59 -1.28
C ALA A 16 19.75 33.73 0.25
N GLY A 17 20.34 32.77 0.95
CA GLY A 17 20.29 32.71 2.41
C GLY A 17 19.03 32.05 2.98
N THR A 18 18.08 31.60 2.17
CA THR A 18 16.92 30.82 2.64
C THR A 18 17.41 29.58 3.40
N PRO A 19 16.96 29.32 4.64
CA PRO A 19 17.39 28.17 5.41
C PRO A 19 17.07 26.85 4.70
N LEU A 20 17.97 25.88 4.82
CA LEU A 20 17.79 24.52 4.32
C LEU A 20 17.53 23.60 5.50
N VAL A 21 16.58 22.68 5.37
CA VAL A 21 16.29 21.65 6.37
C VAL A 21 16.62 20.29 5.75
N ALA A 22 17.16 19.35 6.54
CA ALA A 22 17.60 18.05 6.04
C ALA A 22 16.45 17.27 5.39
N GLY A 23 15.23 17.44 5.93
CA GLY A 23 14.05 16.68 5.53
C GLY A 23 14.17 15.22 5.95
N ALA A 24 13.46 14.35 5.22
CA ALA A 24 13.49 12.91 5.38
C ALA A 24 13.26 12.23 4.01
N GLY A 25 13.37 10.90 3.96
CA GLY A 25 12.95 10.13 2.80
C GLY A 25 11.46 10.33 2.47
N ASP A 26 11.08 10.10 1.22
CA ASP A 26 9.72 10.32 0.71
C ASP A 26 8.64 9.59 1.52
N GLN A 27 8.88 8.34 1.93
CA GLN A 27 7.97 7.56 2.77
C GLN A 27 7.78 8.18 4.16
N VAL A 28 8.89 8.51 4.84
CA VAL A 28 8.87 9.13 6.17
C VAL A 28 8.15 10.48 6.12
N ALA A 29 8.44 11.29 5.10
CA ALA A 29 7.73 12.55 4.86
C ALA A 29 6.25 12.31 4.54
N GLY A 30 5.93 11.31 3.72
CA GLY A 30 4.56 10.93 3.36
C GLY A 30 3.73 10.50 4.57
N PHE A 31 4.30 9.69 5.46
CA PHE A 31 3.65 9.23 6.69
C PHE A 31 3.38 10.41 7.63
N LEU A 32 4.37 11.29 7.85
CA LEU A 32 4.17 12.51 8.63
C LEU A 32 3.08 13.38 8.00
N GLY A 33 3.14 13.64 6.69
CA GLY A 33 2.14 14.44 5.99
C GLY A 33 0.74 13.83 5.97
N ALA A 34 0.62 12.52 6.15
CA ALA A 34 -0.64 11.81 6.33
C ALA A 34 -1.13 11.79 7.79
N GLY A 35 -0.33 12.31 8.72
CA GLY A 35 -0.66 12.39 10.14
C GLY A 35 -0.35 11.13 10.93
N LEU A 36 0.62 10.30 10.52
CA LEU A 36 1.11 9.20 11.35
C LEU A 36 2.14 9.76 12.31
N VAL A 37 1.77 9.91 13.58
CA VAL A 37 2.58 10.63 14.58
C VAL A 37 2.59 9.96 15.95
N ALA A 38 1.76 8.94 16.16
CA ALA A 38 1.65 8.23 17.42
C ALA A 38 1.55 6.72 17.21
N GLU A 39 1.97 5.95 18.23
CA GLU A 39 1.78 4.51 18.25
C GLU A 39 0.30 4.16 18.00
N GLY A 40 0.08 3.19 17.11
CA GLY A 40 -1.26 2.80 16.72
C GLY A 40 -1.76 3.47 15.44
N ASP A 41 -1.10 4.53 14.97
CA ASP A 41 -1.41 5.08 13.66
C ASP A 41 -0.97 4.10 12.56
N CYS A 42 -1.81 3.94 11.54
CA CYS A 42 -1.57 3.04 10.43
C CYS A 42 -1.93 3.69 9.09
N ILE A 43 -1.16 3.34 8.05
CA ILE A 43 -1.36 3.85 6.69
C ILE A 43 -1.30 2.75 5.65
N ASP A 44 -2.15 2.91 4.65
CA ASP A 44 -2.11 2.24 3.36
C ASP A 44 -1.77 3.26 2.27
N VAL A 45 -0.56 3.17 1.73
CA VAL A 45 -0.15 3.92 0.54
C VAL A 45 -0.53 3.09 -0.68
N ALA A 46 -1.77 3.24 -1.14
CA ALA A 46 -2.34 2.51 -2.27
C ALA A 46 -1.86 3.07 -3.61
N GLY A 47 -0.58 2.88 -3.91
CA GLY A 47 0.13 3.42 -5.08
C GLY A 47 0.45 2.40 -6.18
N THR A 48 1.38 2.78 -7.04
CA THR A 48 1.98 1.91 -8.08
C THR A 48 2.57 0.64 -7.46
N PHE A 49 3.28 0.80 -6.35
CA PHE A 49 3.80 -0.23 -5.46
C PHE A 49 3.27 0.07 -4.06
N PRO A 50 2.27 -0.67 -3.56
CA PRO A 50 1.63 -0.29 -2.33
C PRO A 50 2.50 -0.59 -1.11
N VAL A 51 2.28 0.19 -0.06
CA VAL A 51 2.95 0.04 1.23
C VAL A 51 1.90 0.05 2.33
N PHE A 52 2.04 -0.88 3.27
CA PHE A 52 1.30 -0.86 4.52
C PHE A 52 2.27 -0.58 5.65
N ALA A 53 1.96 0.41 6.49
CA ALA A 53 2.84 0.79 7.59
C ALA A 53 2.07 1.12 8.87
N GLY A 54 2.72 0.92 10.00
CA GLY A 54 2.30 1.34 11.33
C GLY A 54 3.35 2.24 11.97
N CYS A 55 2.95 2.94 13.02
CA CYS A 55 3.84 3.71 13.89
C CYS A 55 4.06 2.98 15.21
N THR A 56 5.31 2.97 15.67
CA THR A 56 5.76 2.33 16.92
C THR A 56 6.68 3.27 17.69
N ASP A 57 6.80 3.06 18.99
CA ASP A 57 7.68 3.83 19.87
C ASP A 57 9.12 3.28 19.95
N HIS A 58 9.39 2.14 19.30
CA HIS A 58 10.69 1.49 19.30
C HIS A 58 11.03 0.85 17.95
N PHE A 59 12.32 0.60 17.75
CA PHE A 59 12.82 -0.13 16.58
C PHE A 59 12.39 -1.60 16.62
N VAL A 60 11.74 -2.07 15.54
CA VAL A 60 11.26 -3.45 15.41
C VAL A 60 12.19 -4.26 14.50
N VAL A 61 12.45 -5.51 14.88
CA VAL A 61 13.14 -6.49 14.03
C VAL A 61 12.18 -7.66 13.76
N ASP A 62 11.73 -7.79 12.52
CA ASP A 62 10.80 -8.85 12.14
C ASP A 62 11.51 -10.17 11.81
N THR A 63 11.80 -10.95 12.86
CA THR A 63 12.38 -12.30 12.73
C THR A 63 11.34 -13.39 12.50
N ALA A 64 10.06 -13.11 12.77
CA ALA A 64 8.98 -14.10 12.69
C ALA A 64 8.40 -14.24 11.27
N PHE A 65 8.24 -13.12 10.55
CA PHE A 65 7.67 -13.08 9.20
C PHE A 65 8.69 -12.63 8.15
N GLY A 66 9.74 -11.88 8.53
CA GLY A 66 10.77 -11.39 7.62
C GLY A 66 10.26 -10.37 6.59
N ALA A 67 9.18 -9.66 6.90
CA ALA A 67 8.45 -8.81 5.98
C ALA A 67 8.56 -7.31 6.28
N LEU A 68 8.75 -6.93 7.56
CA LEU A 68 8.80 -5.54 8.00
C LEU A 68 10.18 -4.90 7.81
N GLN A 69 10.15 -3.60 7.49
CA GLN A 69 11.28 -2.68 7.49
C GLN A 69 11.01 -1.57 8.49
N SER A 70 11.98 -1.30 9.36
CA SER A 70 11.90 -0.23 10.36
C SER A 70 12.60 1.02 9.87
N LEU A 71 11.93 2.16 9.95
CA LEU A 71 12.42 3.47 9.55
C LEU A 71 12.34 4.41 10.76
N ALA A 72 13.40 5.16 11.03
CA ALA A 72 13.34 6.23 12.01
C ALA A 72 12.39 7.33 11.52
N GLY A 73 11.44 7.72 12.35
CA GLY A 73 10.54 8.82 12.05
C GLY A 73 11.09 10.17 12.53
N PRO A 74 10.42 11.28 12.20
CA PRO A 74 10.99 12.62 12.41
C PRO A 74 10.69 13.25 13.77
N LEU A 75 9.98 12.56 14.67
CA LEU A 75 9.42 13.15 15.91
C LEU A 75 10.26 12.89 17.18
N GLY A 76 11.43 12.27 17.07
CA GLY A 76 12.31 11.98 18.20
C GLY A 76 12.85 10.54 18.19
N ASP A 77 13.57 10.18 19.25
CA ASP A 77 14.28 8.89 19.35
C ASP A 77 13.33 7.69 19.49
N ASP A 78 12.16 7.92 20.10
CA ASP A 78 11.11 6.91 20.34
C ASP A 78 9.97 7.02 19.31
N HIS A 79 10.29 7.35 18.06
CA HIS A 79 9.29 7.44 17.00
C HIS A 79 9.76 6.73 15.74
N TRP A 80 9.16 5.58 15.48
CA TRP A 80 9.52 4.66 14.41
C TRP A 80 8.32 4.35 13.52
N TYR A 81 8.62 4.05 12.26
CA TYR A 81 7.66 3.47 11.35
C TYR A 81 8.08 2.04 11.02
N VAL A 82 7.12 1.13 11.05
CA VAL A 82 7.28 -0.24 10.57
C VAL A 82 6.46 -0.39 9.30
N MET A 83 7.09 -0.76 8.20
CA MET A 83 6.41 -0.84 6.91
C MET A 83 6.70 -2.14 6.18
N MET A 84 5.84 -2.50 5.24
CA MET A 84 6.12 -3.53 4.26
C MET A 84 5.55 -3.17 2.89
N TYR A 85 6.17 -3.71 1.86
CA TYR A 85 5.64 -3.63 0.51
C TYR A 85 4.55 -4.68 0.34
N ILE A 86 3.43 -4.26 -0.25
CA ILE A 86 2.37 -5.18 -0.65
C ILE A 86 2.60 -5.54 -2.12
N SER A 87 2.53 -6.83 -2.44
CA SER A 87 2.70 -7.28 -3.81
C SER A 87 1.55 -6.79 -4.69
N GLY A 88 1.92 -6.30 -5.87
CA GLY A 88 0.98 -5.79 -6.86
C GLY A 88 0.71 -4.29 -6.73
N GLY A 89 -0.57 -3.89 -6.75
CA GLY A 89 -1.03 -2.50 -6.74
C GLY A 89 -1.30 -1.91 -8.11
N GLY A 90 -1.06 -0.61 -8.28
CA GLY A 90 -1.45 0.12 -9.50
C GLY A 90 -0.86 -0.47 -10.80
N LEU A 91 0.32 -1.09 -10.76
CA LEU A 91 0.86 -1.80 -11.94
C LEU A 91 0.04 -3.03 -12.30
N THR A 92 -0.37 -3.82 -11.32
CA THR A 92 -1.19 -5.02 -11.54
C THR A 92 -2.57 -4.66 -12.07
N HIS A 93 -3.18 -3.58 -11.57
CA HIS A 93 -4.44 -3.07 -12.12
C HIS A 93 -4.29 -2.64 -13.59
N ARG A 94 -3.25 -1.87 -13.92
CA ARG A 94 -2.99 -1.44 -15.31
C ARG A 94 -2.72 -2.62 -16.22
N TRP A 95 -1.95 -3.61 -15.77
CA TRP A 95 -1.70 -4.84 -16.51
C TRP A 95 -3.00 -5.62 -16.74
N PHE A 96 -3.82 -5.79 -15.71
CA PHE A 96 -5.11 -6.47 -15.83
C PHE A 96 -6.01 -5.79 -16.87
N ALA A 97 -6.14 -4.46 -16.79
CA ALA A 97 -6.94 -3.70 -17.75
C ALA A 97 -6.44 -3.88 -19.18
N ARG A 98 -5.13 -3.78 -19.41
CA ARG A 98 -4.51 -3.92 -20.74
C ARG A 98 -4.69 -5.31 -21.35
N GLU A 99 -4.60 -6.36 -20.53
CA GLU A 99 -4.60 -7.73 -21.04
C GLU A 99 -5.98 -8.39 -21.03
N PHE A 100 -6.83 -8.06 -20.06
CA PHE A 100 -8.11 -8.73 -19.83
C PHE A 100 -9.33 -7.82 -20.03
N ALA A 101 -9.14 -6.50 -20.19
CA ALA A 101 -10.23 -5.54 -20.40
C ALA A 101 -9.98 -4.64 -21.63
N ARG A 102 -9.61 -5.28 -22.76
CA ARG A 102 -9.23 -4.59 -24.00
C ARG A 102 -10.34 -3.71 -24.55
N ASP A 103 -11.59 -4.11 -24.42
CA ASP A 103 -12.79 -3.31 -24.70
C ASP A 103 -12.80 -1.97 -23.94
N LEU A 104 -12.52 -1.99 -22.63
CA LEU A 104 -12.45 -0.77 -21.83
C LEU A 104 -11.25 0.10 -22.24
N MET A 105 -10.12 -0.53 -22.57
CA MET A 105 -8.93 0.19 -23.06
C MET A 105 -9.15 0.81 -24.44
N GLU A 106 -9.87 0.14 -25.34
CA GLU A 106 -10.23 0.68 -26.66
C GLU A 106 -11.19 1.87 -26.53
N GLN A 107 -12.12 1.80 -25.57
CA GLN A 107 -13.11 2.85 -25.35
C GLN A 107 -12.54 4.09 -24.63
N HIS A 108 -11.63 3.90 -23.67
CA HIS A 108 -11.21 4.96 -22.75
C HIS A 108 -9.69 5.26 -22.76
N GLY A 109 -8.88 4.46 -23.45
CA GLY A 109 -7.44 4.64 -23.52
C GLY A 109 -6.78 4.60 -22.13
N ASP A 110 -5.82 5.50 -21.89
CA ASP A 110 -5.12 5.62 -20.60
C ASP A 110 -5.90 6.51 -19.58
N ASP A 111 -7.20 6.75 -19.77
CA ASP A 111 -8.06 7.29 -18.71
C ASP A 111 -8.32 6.23 -17.63
N TRP A 112 -7.30 6.02 -16.80
CA TRP A 112 -7.29 5.04 -15.72
C TRP A 112 -8.42 5.26 -14.71
N GLY A 113 -8.89 6.50 -14.53
CA GLY A 113 -10.00 6.78 -13.62
C GLY A 113 -11.28 6.11 -14.09
N THR A 114 -11.63 6.29 -15.36
CA THR A 114 -12.81 5.70 -15.98
C THR A 114 -12.67 4.19 -16.13
N VAL A 115 -11.51 3.70 -16.60
CA VAL A 115 -11.25 2.26 -16.77
C VAL A 115 -11.37 1.50 -15.45
N PHE A 116 -10.75 1.98 -14.37
CA PHE A 116 -10.83 1.32 -13.08
C PHE A 116 -12.23 1.43 -12.45
N ALA A 117 -12.94 2.54 -12.65
CA ALA A 117 -14.32 2.66 -12.19
C ALA A 117 -15.25 1.63 -12.86
N ALA A 118 -15.07 1.37 -14.17
CA ALA A 118 -15.82 0.34 -14.87
C ALA A 118 -15.50 -1.07 -14.37
N LEU A 119 -14.21 -1.40 -14.18
CA LEU A 119 -13.79 -2.68 -13.62
C LEU A 119 -14.28 -2.87 -12.17
N ASP A 120 -14.24 -1.82 -11.35
CA ASP A 120 -14.77 -1.83 -9.99
C ASP A 120 -16.29 -2.07 -10.02
N ALA A 121 -17.03 -1.46 -10.95
CA ALA A 121 -18.47 -1.69 -11.09
C ALA A 121 -18.80 -3.15 -11.44
N GLU A 122 -18.02 -3.78 -12.34
CA GLU A 122 -18.14 -5.20 -12.66
C GLU A 122 -17.86 -6.07 -11.42
N ALA A 123 -16.74 -5.84 -10.74
CA ALA A 123 -16.32 -6.62 -9.56
C ALA A 123 -17.19 -6.41 -8.32
N ALA A 124 -17.93 -5.28 -8.23
CA ALA A 124 -18.87 -5.04 -7.15
C ALA A 124 -20.05 -6.02 -7.16
N ALA A 125 -20.40 -6.58 -8.33
CA ALA A 125 -21.45 -7.60 -8.46
C ALA A 125 -21.02 -9.00 -7.98
N VAL A 126 -19.71 -9.22 -7.80
CA VAL A 126 -19.17 -10.50 -7.32
C VAL A 126 -19.16 -10.53 -5.79
N ALA A 127 -19.63 -11.64 -5.21
CA ALA A 127 -19.67 -11.81 -3.78
C ALA A 127 -18.26 -11.91 -3.15
N PRO A 128 -18.11 -11.54 -1.87
CA PRO A 128 -16.86 -11.75 -1.12
C PRO A 128 -16.30 -13.16 -1.28
N GLY A 129 -15.02 -13.27 -1.63
CA GLY A 129 -14.31 -14.53 -1.83
C GLY A 129 -14.26 -15.00 -3.28
N SER A 130 -14.83 -14.22 -4.22
CA SER A 130 -14.71 -14.43 -5.66
C SER A 130 -15.06 -15.86 -6.11
N ASP A 131 -16.06 -16.48 -5.47
CA ASP A 131 -16.48 -17.86 -5.68
C ASP A 131 -15.33 -18.90 -5.62
N GLY A 132 -14.35 -18.63 -4.74
CA GLY A 132 -13.20 -19.50 -4.51
C GLY A 132 -12.01 -19.23 -5.43
N LEU A 133 -12.07 -18.17 -6.25
CA LEU A 133 -10.95 -17.75 -7.08
C LEU A 133 -9.93 -16.94 -6.29
N LEU A 134 -8.67 -17.38 -6.28
CA LEU A 134 -7.53 -16.67 -5.70
C LEU A 134 -6.60 -16.13 -6.77
N PHE A 135 -5.94 -15.01 -6.49
CA PHE A 135 -4.91 -14.43 -7.34
C PHE A 135 -3.61 -14.23 -6.55
N PHE A 136 -2.47 -14.66 -7.09
CA PHE A 136 -1.16 -14.36 -6.54
C PHE A 136 -0.66 -13.07 -7.21
N PRO A 137 -0.50 -11.93 -6.50
CA PRO A 137 -0.20 -10.64 -7.12
C PRO A 137 1.26 -10.41 -7.53
N ASP A 138 2.16 -11.36 -7.29
CA ASP A 138 3.62 -11.21 -7.44
C ASP A 138 4.12 -11.26 -8.90
N LEU A 139 3.47 -10.58 -9.85
CA LEU A 139 3.87 -10.56 -11.26
C LEU A 139 5.36 -10.20 -11.46
N GLY A 140 5.88 -9.31 -10.62
CA GLY A 140 7.30 -8.91 -10.59
C GLY A 140 8.18 -9.68 -9.60
N GLY A 141 7.63 -10.64 -8.85
CA GLY A 141 8.25 -11.19 -7.63
C GLY A 141 7.79 -10.47 -6.36
N ARG A 142 8.15 -11.03 -5.20
CA ARG A 142 7.77 -10.53 -3.87
C ARG A 142 8.97 -9.99 -3.11
N SER A 143 8.80 -8.84 -2.46
CA SER A 143 9.83 -8.17 -1.65
C SER A 143 9.64 -8.33 -0.14
N SER A 144 8.40 -8.52 0.33
CA SER A 144 8.06 -8.64 1.76
C SER A 144 7.13 -9.84 2.01
N PRO A 145 7.62 -10.94 2.61
CA PRO A 145 9.04 -11.30 2.73
C PRO A 145 9.67 -11.54 1.35
N SER A 146 11.00 -11.44 1.26
CA SER A 146 11.70 -11.55 -0.02
C SER A 146 11.66 -12.98 -0.58
N VAL A 147 10.81 -13.19 -1.58
CA VAL A 147 10.72 -14.43 -2.38
C VAL A 147 10.65 -14.07 -3.86
N PRO A 148 11.76 -13.58 -4.45
CA PRO A 148 11.76 -12.93 -5.76
C PRO A 148 11.44 -13.88 -6.93
N HIS A 149 11.45 -15.20 -6.71
CA HIS A 149 11.15 -16.21 -7.74
C HIS A 149 9.64 -16.43 -7.95
N VAL A 150 8.80 -16.08 -6.99
CA VAL A 150 7.34 -16.23 -7.08
C VAL A 150 6.78 -15.37 -8.21
N ARG A 151 5.73 -15.84 -8.88
CA ARG A 151 5.07 -15.10 -9.97
C ARG A 151 3.56 -15.11 -9.80
N GLY A 152 2.91 -14.15 -10.44
CA GLY A 152 1.46 -14.07 -10.38
C GLY A 152 0.74 -15.13 -11.18
N GLY A 153 -0.50 -15.42 -10.77
CA GLY A 153 -1.36 -16.42 -11.37
C GLY A 153 -2.67 -16.57 -10.62
N TRP A 154 -3.66 -17.19 -11.24
CA TRP A 154 -4.93 -17.50 -10.58
C TRP A 154 -5.01 -18.98 -10.21
N LEU A 155 -5.67 -19.27 -9.10
CA LEU A 155 -5.95 -20.62 -8.61
C LEU A 155 -7.44 -20.76 -8.34
N GLY A 156 -8.04 -21.88 -8.80
CA GLY A 156 -9.46 -22.17 -8.58
C GLY A 156 -10.41 -21.68 -9.70
N ALA A 157 -9.91 -21.43 -10.91
CA ALA A 157 -10.77 -21.00 -12.02
C ALA A 157 -11.79 -22.09 -12.44
N THR A 158 -13.02 -21.67 -12.74
CA THR A 158 -14.12 -22.51 -13.22
C THR A 158 -14.82 -21.84 -14.41
N TRP A 159 -15.72 -22.56 -15.09
CA TRP A 159 -16.49 -22.03 -16.24
C TRP A 159 -17.48 -20.92 -15.88
N SER A 160 -17.83 -20.76 -14.60
CA SER A 160 -18.74 -19.70 -14.16
C SER A 160 -18.03 -18.36 -13.90
N HIS A 161 -16.70 -18.37 -13.78
CA HIS A 161 -15.95 -17.15 -13.53
C HIS A 161 -15.87 -16.26 -14.77
N THR A 162 -16.20 -14.98 -14.55
CA THR A 162 -16.12 -13.91 -15.55
C THR A 162 -14.96 -12.97 -15.24
N ARG A 163 -14.64 -12.03 -16.14
CA ARG A 163 -13.64 -10.96 -15.89
C ARG A 163 -13.84 -10.26 -14.53
N ALA A 164 -15.09 -10.03 -14.14
CA ALA A 164 -15.45 -9.46 -12.85
C ALA A 164 -14.86 -10.28 -11.68
N HIS A 165 -14.92 -11.62 -11.75
CA HIS A 165 -14.36 -12.52 -10.73
C HIS A 165 -12.84 -12.43 -10.70
N PHE A 166 -12.19 -12.44 -11.86
CA PHE A 166 -10.72 -12.34 -11.94
C PHE A 166 -10.21 -11.00 -11.38
N TYR A 167 -10.91 -9.90 -11.67
CA TYR A 167 -10.57 -8.59 -11.12
C TYR A 167 -10.89 -8.49 -9.61
N ARG A 168 -12.04 -9.01 -9.16
CA ARG A 168 -12.39 -9.06 -7.74
C ARG A 168 -11.37 -9.88 -6.94
N ALA A 169 -10.99 -11.06 -7.43
CA ALA A 169 -10.00 -11.93 -6.81
C ALA A 169 -8.63 -11.22 -6.70
N LEU A 170 -8.28 -10.41 -7.70
CA LEU A 170 -7.07 -9.58 -7.67
C LEU A 170 -7.13 -8.56 -6.53
N LEU A 171 -8.23 -7.82 -6.37
CA LEU A 171 -8.43 -6.85 -5.28
C LEU A 171 -8.39 -7.51 -3.90
N GLU A 172 -9.09 -8.64 -3.76
CA GLU A 172 -9.19 -9.41 -2.51
C GLU A 172 -7.85 -10.01 -2.11
N SER A 173 -7.10 -10.56 -3.05
CA SER A 173 -5.83 -11.21 -2.74
C SER A 173 -4.75 -10.22 -2.32
N MET A 174 -4.73 -9.02 -2.93
CA MET A 174 -3.88 -7.94 -2.41
C MET A 174 -4.30 -7.55 -0.98
N ALA A 175 -5.60 -7.47 -0.68
CA ALA A 175 -6.08 -7.23 0.68
C ALA A 175 -5.66 -8.35 1.67
N TYR A 176 -5.53 -9.60 1.22
CA TYR A 176 -4.98 -10.68 2.05
C TYR A 176 -3.49 -10.49 2.37
N ASP A 177 -2.70 -9.91 1.46
CA ASP A 177 -1.32 -9.49 1.77
C ASP A 177 -1.29 -8.40 2.85
N TYR A 178 -2.19 -7.40 2.78
CA TYR A 178 -2.34 -6.41 3.87
C TYR A 178 -2.67 -7.10 5.21
N ALA A 179 -3.51 -8.14 5.20
CA ALA A 179 -3.83 -8.88 6.43
C ALA A 179 -2.61 -9.62 7.01
N GLY A 180 -1.74 -10.14 6.14
CA GLY A 180 -0.42 -10.66 6.55
C GLY A 180 0.44 -9.57 7.19
N GLY A 181 0.44 -8.37 6.61
CA GLY A 181 1.17 -7.23 7.16
C GLY A 181 0.67 -6.76 8.51
N LEU A 182 -0.64 -6.65 8.66
CA LEU A 182 -1.28 -6.35 9.93
C LEU A 182 -0.94 -7.39 11.00
N ALA A 183 -0.91 -8.67 10.64
CA ALA A 183 -0.52 -9.73 11.56
C ALA A 183 0.94 -9.59 12.01
N SER A 184 1.86 -9.28 11.09
CA SER A 184 3.28 -9.05 11.43
C SER A 184 3.45 -7.83 12.34
N ILE A 185 2.82 -6.69 12.02
CA ILE A 185 2.89 -5.49 12.86
C ILE A 185 2.36 -5.79 14.26
N ARG A 186 1.18 -6.39 14.39
CA ARG A 186 0.58 -6.72 15.69
C ARG A 186 1.39 -7.73 16.50
N HIS A 187 2.12 -8.62 15.85
CA HIS A 187 2.98 -9.58 16.52
C HIS A 187 4.16 -8.91 17.22
N HIS A 188 4.80 -7.95 16.55
CA HIS A 188 5.99 -7.27 17.07
C HIS A 188 5.70 -6.00 17.86
N ALA A 189 4.63 -5.30 17.51
CA ALA A 189 4.15 -4.08 18.16
C ALA A 189 2.63 -4.17 18.35
N PRO A 190 2.16 -4.80 19.44
CA PRO A 190 0.73 -4.96 19.70
C PRO A 190 -0.06 -3.65 19.71
N GLY A 191 0.57 -2.54 20.14
CA GLY A 191 0.01 -1.20 20.10
C GLY A 191 0.10 -0.50 18.74
N GLY A 192 0.90 -1.02 17.80
CA GLY A 192 1.25 -0.37 16.53
C GLY A 192 0.11 -0.19 15.52
N VAL A 193 -1.09 -0.73 15.77
CA VAL A 193 -2.32 -0.45 14.98
C VAL A 193 -3.55 -0.33 15.88
N SER A 194 -4.21 0.83 15.86
CA SER A 194 -5.28 1.25 16.79
C SER A 194 -6.72 1.09 16.28
N GLY A 195 -6.95 0.30 15.21
CA GLY A 195 -8.30 0.07 14.66
C GLY A 195 -8.61 0.86 13.39
N ASP A 196 -7.76 1.84 13.07
CA ASP A 196 -7.94 2.76 11.95
C ASP A 196 -6.77 2.70 10.97
N VAL A 197 -7.06 2.87 9.69
CA VAL A 197 -6.08 2.95 8.61
C VAL A 197 -6.34 4.22 7.81
N THR A 198 -5.31 5.04 7.65
CA THR A 198 -5.32 6.15 6.69
C THR A 198 -4.97 5.63 5.31
N VAL A 199 -5.77 5.88 4.28
CA VAL A 199 -5.45 5.47 2.91
C VAL A 199 -5.15 6.67 2.01
N ILE A 200 -4.04 6.57 1.28
CA ILE A 200 -3.60 7.59 0.31
C ILE A 200 -3.23 6.94 -1.03
N GLY A 201 -2.89 7.75 -2.03
CA GLY A 201 -2.52 7.27 -3.36
C GLY A 201 -3.71 6.99 -4.29
N GLY A 202 -3.41 6.51 -5.50
CA GLY A 202 -4.42 6.35 -6.55
C GLY A 202 -5.53 5.36 -6.19
N GLY A 203 -5.19 4.30 -5.45
CA GLY A 203 -6.14 3.29 -4.99
C GLY A 203 -7.10 3.78 -3.91
N ALA A 204 -6.78 4.87 -3.20
CA ALA A 204 -7.69 5.49 -2.24
C ALA A 204 -9.00 5.98 -2.90
N ARG A 205 -9.00 6.18 -4.23
CA ARG A 205 -10.16 6.61 -5.01
C ARG A 205 -11.14 5.48 -5.34
N SER A 206 -10.77 4.21 -5.11
CA SER A 206 -11.67 3.06 -5.31
C SER A 206 -12.47 2.79 -4.03
N PRO A 207 -13.78 3.09 -3.98
CA PRO A 207 -14.59 2.78 -2.81
C PRO A 207 -14.70 1.27 -2.60
N LEU A 208 -14.77 0.50 -3.70
CA LEU A 208 -14.83 -0.96 -3.65
C LEU A 208 -13.58 -1.53 -2.98
N TRP A 209 -12.38 -1.13 -3.42
CA TRP A 209 -11.16 -1.70 -2.88
C TRP A 209 -10.91 -1.27 -1.43
N ASN A 210 -11.26 -0.04 -1.08
CA ASN A 210 -11.24 0.40 0.32
C ASN A 210 -12.20 -0.43 1.19
N GLN A 211 -13.41 -0.75 0.69
CA GLN A 211 -14.35 -1.62 1.40
C GLN A 211 -13.81 -3.04 1.55
N ILE A 212 -13.22 -3.62 0.49
CA ILE A 212 -12.59 -4.95 0.55
C ILE A 212 -11.49 -4.97 1.61
N LYS A 213 -10.58 -3.98 1.60
CA LYS A 213 -9.49 -3.90 2.59
C LYS A 213 -10.04 -3.73 4.01
N ALA A 214 -11.02 -2.85 4.21
CA ALA A 214 -11.67 -2.66 5.50
C ALA A 214 -12.28 -3.99 6.00
N ASP A 215 -13.07 -4.66 5.16
CA ASP A 215 -13.72 -5.94 5.48
C ASP A 215 -12.68 -7.03 5.79
N VAL A 216 -11.62 -7.16 4.99
CA VAL A 216 -10.56 -8.16 5.19
C VAL A 216 -9.80 -7.91 6.50
N LEU A 217 -9.40 -6.66 6.76
CA LEU A 217 -8.57 -6.30 7.90
C LEU A 217 -9.37 -6.16 9.21
N GLY A 218 -10.67 -5.91 9.10
CA GLY A 218 -11.51 -5.55 10.24
C GLY A 218 -11.17 -4.17 10.81
N LEU A 219 -10.69 -3.26 9.96
CA LEU A 219 -10.25 -1.91 10.35
C LEU A 219 -11.03 -0.84 9.59
N ARG A 220 -11.18 0.34 10.19
CA ARG A 220 -11.83 1.48 9.54
C ARG A 220 -10.83 2.17 8.60
N TYR A 221 -11.27 2.54 7.41
CA TYR A 221 -10.43 3.18 6.39
C TYR A 221 -10.80 4.67 6.22
N HIS A 222 -9.84 5.56 6.44
CA HIS A 222 -9.97 7.00 6.29
C HIS A 222 -9.29 7.49 5.02
N VAL A 223 -10.08 8.07 4.12
CA VAL A 223 -9.57 8.72 2.91
C VAL A 223 -9.25 10.17 3.25
N LEU A 224 -8.07 10.64 2.87
CA LEU A 224 -7.69 12.03 3.07
C LEU A 224 -7.93 12.91 1.83
N ALA A 225 -8.14 14.20 2.04
CA ALA A 225 -8.14 15.22 0.98
C ALA A 225 -6.73 15.43 0.45
N ASN A 226 -6.54 15.65 -0.86
CA ASN A 226 -5.21 15.84 -1.48
C ASN A 226 -4.30 14.61 -1.43
N ALA A 227 -3.82 14.21 -2.60
CA ALA A 227 -3.02 13.00 -2.76
C ALA A 227 -1.53 13.19 -2.39
N ASP A 228 -1.00 14.42 -2.44
CA ASP A 228 0.43 14.67 -2.20
C ASP A 228 0.73 14.88 -0.72
N ARG A 229 1.12 13.79 -0.05
CA ARG A 229 1.47 13.80 1.38
C ARG A 229 2.96 13.94 1.64
N ALA A 230 3.82 13.50 0.74
CA ALA A 230 5.27 13.62 0.89
C ALA A 230 5.72 15.08 0.84
N THR A 231 5.16 15.88 -0.08
CA THR A 231 5.43 17.32 -0.15
C THR A 231 4.93 18.04 1.10
N LEU A 232 3.73 17.68 1.59
CA LEU A 232 3.18 18.27 2.82
C LEU A 232 4.05 17.96 4.04
N GLY A 233 4.46 16.71 4.23
CA GLY A 233 5.36 16.35 5.33
C GLY A 233 6.72 17.04 5.23
N SER A 234 7.25 17.19 4.02
CA SER A 234 8.48 17.97 3.78
C SER A 234 8.30 19.44 4.17
N ALA A 235 7.14 20.04 3.85
CA ALA A 235 6.82 21.41 4.25
C ALA A 235 6.64 21.56 5.77
N ILE A 236 6.05 20.57 6.44
CA ILE A 236 5.93 20.54 7.91
C ILE A 236 7.32 20.50 8.55
N MET A 237 8.20 19.59 8.11
CA MET A 237 9.58 19.52 8.62
C MET A 237 10.36 20.80 8.34
N ALA A 238 10.23 21.37 7.13
CA ALA A 238 10.89 22.62 6.78
C ALA A 238 10.40 23.79 7.65
N GLY A 239 9.08 23.92 7.81
CA GLY A 239 8.46 24.95 8.65
C GLY A 239 8.83 24.81 10.12
N HIS A 240 8.94 23.58 10.64
CA HIS A 240 9.45 23.32 11.98
C HIS A 240 10.92 23.73 12.12
N GLY A 241 11.77 23.32 11.16
CA GLY A 241 13.20 23.64 11.18
C GLY A 241 13.54 25.13 11.11
N VAL A 242 12.59 25.99 10.68
CA VAL A 242 12.72 27.46 10.69
C VAL A 242 11.86 28.15 11.76
N GLY A 243 11.20 27.39 12.63
CA GLY A 243 10.42 27.92 13.76
C GLY A 243 9.01 28.42 13.42
N ILE A 244 8.48 28.14 12.23
CA ILE A 244 7.09 28.44 11.86
C ILE A 244 6.12 27.48 12.55
N PHE A 245 6.48 26.19 12.62
CA PHE A 245 5.67 25.16 13.27
C PHE A 245 6.35 24.69 14.56
N PRO A 246 5.81 24.99 15.75
CA PRO A 246 6.47 24.60 17.01
C PRO A 246 6.43 23.09 17.25
N ASP A 247 5.38 22.41 16.75
CA ASP A 247 5.14 20.98 16.96
C ASP A 247 4.75 20.34 15.62
N MET A 248 5.58 19.42 15.12
CA MET A 248 5.33 18.72 13.88
C MET A 248 4.13 17.77 13.95
N ALA A 249 3.94 17.09 15.07
CA ALA A 249 2.88 16.11 15.26
C ALA A 249 1.51 16.80 15.26
N ALA A 250 1.37 17.85 16.06
CA ALA A 250 0.14 18.65 16.11
C ALA A 250 -0.16 19.29 14.74
N THR A 251 0.87 19.82 14.07
CA THR A 251 0.71 20.41 12.73
C THR A 251 0.20 19.36 11.72
N ALA A 252 0.83 18.18 11.69
CA ALA A 252 0.42 17.09 10.81
C ALA A 252 -1.04 16.67 11.02
N GLN A 253 -1.48 16.53 12.28
CA GLN A 253 -2.86 16.18 12.60
C GLN A 253 -3.86 17.24 12.12
N THR A 254 -3.57 18.53 12.31
CA THR A 254 -4.46 19.61 11.84
C THR A 254 -4.58 19.66 10.31
N MET A 255 -3.55 19.21 9.58
CA MET A 255 -3.50 19.20 8.12
C MET A 255 -3.95 17.87 7.49
N ARG A 256 -4.42 16.91 8.30
CA ARG A 256 -4.83 15.58 7.82
C ARG A 256 -6.07 15.61 6.90
N HIS A 257 -7.07 16.43 7.23
CA HIS A 257 -8.36 16.59 6.53
C HIS A 257 -8.94 15.30 5.89
N VAL A 258 -9.74 14.57 6.66
CA VAL A 258 -10.42 13.34 6.21
C VAL A 258 -11.66 13.69 5.38
N THR A 259 -11.81 13.09 4.20
CA THR A 259 -12.93 13.33 3.27
C THR A 259 -13.91 12.17 3.17
N GLY A 260 -13.52 10.98 3.61
CA GLY A 260 -14.37 9.80 3.57
C GLY A 260 -13.93 8.77 4.60
N THR A 261 -14.89 7.98 5.09
CA THR A 261 -14.61 6.87 6.00
C THR A 261 -15.37 5.64 5.53
N THR A 262 -14.67 4.51 5.46
CA THR A 262 -15.23 3.19 5.14
C THR A 262 -15.16 2.33 6.39
N LEU A 263 -16.30 1.74 6.79
CA LEU A 263 -16.39 0.88 7.97
C LEU A 263 -16.34 -0.59 7.54
N PRO A 264 -15.66 -1.46 8.30
CA PRO A 264 -15.68 -2.89 8.03
C PRO A 264 -17.07 -3.47 8.32
N ASP A 265 -17.52 -4.38 7.47
CA ASP A 265 -18.70 -5.21 7.72
C ASP A 265 -18.27 -6.49 8.47
N PRO A 266 -18.72 -6.72 9.73
CA PRO A 266 -18.32 -7.89 10.51
C PRO A 266 -18.67 -9.24 9.87
N ALA A 267 -19.78 -9.32 9.13
CA ALA A 267 -20.19 -10.54 8.46
C ALA A 267 -19.27 -10.84 7.26
N ARG A 268 -18.86 -9.81 6.51
CA ARG A 268 -17.89 -9.97 5.42
C ARG A 268 -16.49 -10.26 5.96
N HIS A 269 -16.09 -9.62 7.05
CA HIS A 269 -14.84 -9.93 7.76
C HIS A 269 -14.76 -11.41 8.11
N GLY A 270 -15.81 -11.96 8.72
CA GLY A 270 -15.89 -13.40 9.02
C GLY A 270 -15.78 -14.30 7.78
N ARG A 271 -16.31 -13.88 6.63
CA ARG A 271 -16.19 -14.62 5.35
C ARG A 271 -14.79 -14.56 4.74
N TYR A 272 -14.08 -13.43 4.91
CA TYR A 272 -12.75 -13.27 4.37
C TYR A 272 -11.67 -14.00 5.18
N GLN A 273 -11.85 -14.21 6.48
CA GLN A 273 -10.85 -14.87 7.33
C GLN A 273 -10.40 -16.26 6.80
N PRO A 274 -11.30 -17.20 6.46
CA PRO A 274 -10.90 -18.48 5.86
C PRO A 274 -10.19 -18.34 4.51
N MET A 275 -10.58 -17.36 3.70
CA MET A 275 -9.96 -17.11 2.39
C MET A 275 -8.54 -16.55 2.54
N ALA A 276 -8.33 -15.60 3.46
CA ALA A 276 -7.00 -15.08 3.77
C ALA A 276 -6.07 -16.17 4.33
N ALA A 277 -6.59 -17.09 5.15
CA ALA A 277 -5.83 -18.25 5.61
C ALA A 277 -5.45 -19.18 4.46
N THR A 278 -6.43 -19.55 3.62
CA THR A 278 -6.21 -20.41 2.43
C THR A 278 -5.20 -19.80 1.48
N TYR A 279 -5.28 -18.49 1.24
CA TYR A 279 -4.33 -17.74 0.41
C TYR A 279 -2.89 -17.85 0.95
N ARG A 280 -2.68 -17.64 2.26
CA ARG A 280 -1.36 -17.81 2.88
C ARG A 280 -0.85 -19.25 2.77
N ASP A 281 -1.70 -20.23 3.06
CA ASP A 281 -1.31 -21.65 3.00
C ASP A 281 -0.94 -22.07 1.57
N ALA A 282 -1.61 -21.50 0.56
CA ALA A 282 -1.30 -21.78 -0.83
C ALA A 282 0.10 -21.29 -1.26
N TYR A 283 0.60 -20.16 -0.73
CA TYR A 283 1.98 -19.74 -0.97
C TYR A 283 3.00 -20.81 -0.54
N GLY A 284 2.79 -21.41 0.64
CA GLY A 284 3.68 -22.44 1.17
C GLY A 284 3.76 -23.67 0.24
N HIS A 285 2.63 -24.10 -0.30
CA HIS A 285 2.58 -25.25 -1.21
C HIS A 285 3.13 -24.94 -2.61
N LEU A 286 2.98 -23.71 -3.09
CA LEU A 286 3.38 -23.33 -4.45
C LEU A 286 4.84 -22.90 -4.57
N ASP A 287 5.54 -22.63 -3.46
CA ASP A 287 6.93 -22.14 -3.49
C ASP A 287 7.86 -23.03 -4.33
N GLY A 288 7.80 -24.35 -4.12
CA GLY A 288 8.59 -25.32 -4.88
C GLY A 288 8.29 -25.30 -6.38
N VAL A 289 7.01 -25.14 -6.75
CA VAL A 289 6.57 -25.03 -8.15
C VAL A 289 7.11 -23.74 -8.77
N PHE A 290 7.02 -22.61 -8.06
CA PHE A 290 7.55 -21.34 -8.56
C PHE A 290 9.06 -21.37 -8.78
N ARG A 291 9.83 -22.07 -7.93
CA ARG A 291 11.27 -22.27 -8.14
C ARG A 291 11.56 -23.06 -9.41
N GLN A 292 10.83 -24.14 -9.67
CA GLN A 292 10.97 -24.91 -10.91
C GLN A 292 10.65 -24.05 -12.15
N LEU A 293 9.57 -23.28 -12.10
CA LEU A 293 9.18 -22.36 -13.18
C LEU A 293 10.21 -21.24 -13.39
N ALA A 294 10.88 -20.78 -12.33
CA ALA A 294 11.98 -19.80 -12.45
C ALA A 294 13.17 -20.37 -13.24
N GLY A 295 13.51 -21.65 -13.05
CA GLY A 295 14.56 -22.34 -13.81
C GLY A 295 14.28 -22.36 -15.31
N VAL A 296 13.03 -22.58 -15.72
CA VAL A 296 12.63 -22.55 -17.14
C VAL A 296 12.88 -21.18 -17.77
N ARG A 297 12.58 -20.10 -17.04
CA ARG A 297 12.80 -18.72 -17.53
C ARG A 297 14.29 -18.39 -17.68
N ALA A 298 15.11 -18.81 -16.72
CA ALA A 298 16.55 -18.59 -16.75
C ALA A 298 17.21 -19.26 -17.98
N ASN A 299 16.81 -20.49 -18.29
CA ASN A 299 17.33 -21.21 -19.46
C ASN A 299 17.00 -20.51 -20.79
N ARG A 300 15.88 -19.79 -20.87
CA ARG A 300 15.49 -19.03 -22.05
C ARG A 300 16.31 -17.74 -22.22
N ALA A 301 16.76 -17.12 -21.14
CA ALA A 301 17.59 -15.91 -21.17
C ALA A 301 19.06 -16.20 -21.55
N VAL A 302 19.52 -17.45 -21.40
CA VAL A 302 20.88 -17.87 -21.81
C VAL A 302 20.92 -18.34 -23.27
N ALA A 303 19.78 -18.70 -23.84
CA ALA A 303 19.66 -19.26 -25.18
C ALA A 303 19.32 -18.23 -26.29
N GLY A 304 19.20 -16.94 -25.96
CA GLY A 304 18.93 -15.85 -26.91
C GLY A 304 19.92 -14.71 -26.73
#